data_AF-A0A1E1WD30-F1
#
_entry.id   AF-A0A1E1WD30-F1
#
_cell.length_a   1.000
_cell.length_b   1.000
_cell.length_c   1.000
_cell.angle_alpha   90.00
_cell.angle_beta   90.00
_cell.angle_gamma   90.00
#
_symmetry.space_group_name_H-M   'P 1'
#
loop_
_entity.id
_entity.type
_entity.pdbx_description
1 polymer ?
#
loop_
_entity_poly.entity_id
_entity_poly.type
_entity_poly.pdbx_seq_one_letter_code
_entity_poly.pdbx_strand_id
1 'polypeptide(L)'
;MEKLPPKQKKLKGATREDLLNLDKNELVDKIIQLEAHNSQLKNIISKHQSSDTESDKNDRKKPFDFTKCHYRRVLLRILYFGWDYQGLAVQEDSNQTIEHHLFHALTKSCLIQSRETSQYHRCGRTDKGVSAFGQVISISLR
;
A
#
# COMPACT_ATOMS: atom_id res chain seq x y z
N MET A 1 -11.07 -32.42 -3.50
CA MET A 1 -10.23 -31.66 -4.46
C MET A 1 -10.86 -30.30 -4.63
N GLU A 2 -10.36 -29.28 -3.92
CA GLU A 2 -10.79 -27.90 -4.10
C GLU A 2 -10.39 -27.41 -5.49
N LYS A 3 -11.34 -26.81 -6.20
CA LYS A 3 -11.12 -26.27 -7.54
C LYS A 3 -10.29 -24.98 -7.40
N LEU A 4 -9.08 -25.00 -7.95
CA LEU A 4 -8.22 -23.82 -8.09
C LEU A 4 -8.97 -22.67 -8.78
N PRO A 5 -8.78 -21.42 -8.34
CA PRO A 5 -9.42 -20.27 -8.96
C PRO A 5 -8.96 -20.10 -10.42
N PRO A 6 -9.82 -19.63 -11.32
CA PRO A 6 -9.49 -19.50 -12.74
C PRO A 6 -8.36 -18.47 -12.95
N LYS A 7 -7.37 -18.82 -13.77
CA LYS A 7 -6.28 -17.92 -14.18
C LYS A 7 -6.84 -16.63 -14.76
N GLN A 8 -6.38 -15.47 -14.25
CA GLN A 8 -6.69 -14.16 -14.81
C GLN A 8 -6.28 -14.12 -16.29
N LYS A 9 -7.28 -14.03 -17.18
CA LYS A 9 -7.03 -13.74 -18.61
C LYS A 9 -6.39 -12.36 -18.69
N LYS A 10 -5.16 -12.26 -19.21
CA LYS A 10 -4.56 -10.98 -19.60
C LYS A 10 -5.50 -10.33 -20.62
N LEU A 11 -6.17 -9.24 -20.24
CA LEU A 11 -6.91 -8.39 -21.17
C LEU A 11 -5.89 -7.80 -22.15
N LYS A 12 -5.92 -8.26 -23.41
CA LYS A 12 -5.23 -7.54 -24.50
C LYS A 12 -5.95 -6.20 -24.63
N GLY A 13 -5.28 -5.10 -24.28
CA GLY A 13 -5.77 -3.76 -24.59
C GLY A 13 -5.91 -3.59 -26.10
N ALA A 14 -6.89 -2.79 -26.54
CA ALA A 14 -7.04 -2.44 -27.95
C ALA A 14 -5.74 -1.76 -28.42
N THR A 15 -5.18 -2.23 -29.53
CA THR A 15 -3.97 -1.61 -30.08
C THR A 15 -4.34 -0.29 -30.75
N ARG A 16 -3.36 0.60 -30.91
CA ARG A 16 -3.58 1.90 -31.55
C ARG A 16 -4.14 1.75 -32.98
N GLU A 17 -3.72 0.70 -33.68
CA GLU A 17 -4.16 0.38 -35.03
C GLU A 17 -5.64 -0.02 -35.06
N ASP A 18 -6.09 -0.81 -34.07
CA ASP A 18 -7.50 -1.17 -33.93
C ASP A 18 -8.37 0.08 -33.76
N LEU A 19 -7.93 1.03 -32.92
CA LEU A 19 -8.65 2.27 -32.62
C LEU A 19 -8.79 3.23 -33.82
N LEU A 20 -7.85 3.17 -34.78
CA LEU A 20 -7.91 3.99 -35.99
C LEU A 20 -8.92 3.45 -37.02
N ASN A 21 -9.27 2.17 -36.92
CA ASN A 21 -10.21 1.50 -37.83
C ASN A 21 -11.68 1.60 -37.35
N LEU A 22 -11.94 2.15 -36.17
CA LEU A 22 -13.32 2.36 -35.69
C LEU A 22 -13.92 3.64 -36.27
N ASP A 23 -15.22 3.59 -36.52
CA ASP A 23 -15.98 4.76 -36.92
C ASP A 23 -16.11 5.76 -35.76
N LYS A 24 -16.30 7.05 -36.11
CA LYS A 24 -16.40 8.14 -35.13
C LYS A 24 -17.42 7.86 -34.03
N ASN A 25 -18.57 7.28 -34.37
CA ASN A 25 -19.63 6.97 -33.42
C ASN A 25 -19.21 5.85 -32.45
N GLU A 26 -18.55 4.81 -32.97
CA GLU A 26 -18.06 3.69 -32.17
C GLU A 26 -16.95 4.13 -31.20
N LEU A 27 -16.10 5.07 -31.62
CA LEU A 27 -15.10 5.69 -30.75
C LEU A 27 -15.74 6.49 -29.61
N VAL A 28 -16.81 7.25 -29.90
CA VAL A 28 -17.55 8.01 -28.88
C VAL A 28 -18.17 7.06 -27.85
N ASP A 29 -18.84 6.00 -28.31
CA ASP A 29 -19.44 5.00 -27.41
C ASP A 29 -18.37 4.31 -26.55
N LYS A 30 -17.20 4.02 -27.13
CA LYS A 30 -16.08 3.41 -26.41
C LYS A 30 -15.52 4.32 -25.33
N ILE A 31 -15.40 5.62 -25.60
CA ILE A 31 -14.93 6.61 -24.61
C ILE A 31 -15.92 6.69 -23.45
N ILE A 32 -17.23 6.78 -23.72
CA ILE A 32 -18.26 6.82 -22.69
C ILE A 32 -18.21 5.56 -21.80
N GLN A 33 -18.05 4.38 -22.40
CA GLN A 33 -17.88 3.13 -21.66
C GLN A 33 -16.63 3.14 -20.76
N LEU A 34 -15.49 3.61 -21.29
CA LEU A 34 -14.24 3.67 -20.54
C LEU A 34 -14.33 4.70 -19.39
N GLU A 35 -14.96 5.84 -19.60
CA GLU A 35 -15.19 6.85 -18.55
C GLU A 35 -16.09 6.30 -17.44
N ALA A 36 -17.19 5.64 -17.81
CA ALA A 36 -18.08 4.99 -16.85
C ALA A 36 -17.34 3.91 -16.04
N HIS A 37 -16.56 3.06 -16.70
CA HIS A 37 -15.77 2.02 -16.04
C HIS A 37 -14.69 2.61 -15.12
N ASN A 38 -13.98 3.65 -15.57
CA ASN A 38 -13.00 4.36 -14.74
C ASN A 38 -13.65 5.01 -13.51
N SER A 39 -14.85 5.56 -13.66
CA SER A 39 -15.64 6.10 -12.54
C SER A 39 -16.02 5.01 -11.54
N GLN A 40 -16.47 3.85 -12.02
CA GLN A 40 -16.77 2.69 -11.17
C GLN A 40 -15.53 2.19 -10.43
N LEU A 41 -14.39 2.05 -11.11
CA LEU A 41 -13.13 1.64 -10.48
C LEU A 41 -12.68 2.62 -9.39
N LYS A 42 -12.77 3.94 -9.65
CA LYS A 42 -12.47 4.97 -8.64
C LYS A 42 -13.38 4.83 -7.41
N ASN A 43 -14.66 4.56 -7.60
CA ASN A 43 -15.61 4.34 -6.50
C ASN A 43 -15.29 3.07 -5.70
N ILE A 44 -14.90 1.97 -6.37
CA ILE A 44 -14.49 0.72 -5.71
C ILE A 44 -13.21 0.93 -4.89
N ILE A 45 -12.21 1.63 -5.44
CA ILE A 45 -10.97 1.96 -4.73
C ILE A 45 -11.27 2.82 -3.50
N SER A 46 -12.09 3.86 -3.66
CA SER A 46 -12.52 4.72 -2.55
C SER A 46 -13.24 3.91 -1.45
N LYS A 47 -14.13 2.99 -1.84
CA LYS A 47 -14.84 2.11 -0.91
C LYS A 47 -13.89 1.17 -0.16
N HIS A 48 -12.92 0.57 -0.84
CA HIS A 48 -11.95 -0.34 -0.22
C HIS A 48 -10.95 0.39 0.70
N GLN A 49 -10.60 1.64 0.39
CA GLN A 49 -9.83 2.49 1.31
C GLN A 49 -10.64 2.90 2.54
N SER A 50 -11.96 3.08 2.40
CA SER A 50 -12.83 3.40 3.52
C SER A 50 -13.08 2.21 4.46
N SER A 51 -13.12 0.96 3.97
CA SER A 51 -13.29 -0.22 4.83
C SER A 51 -12.10 -0.47 5.78
N ASP A 52 -10.88 -0.12 5.38
CA ASP A 52 -9.71 -0.19 6.28
C ASP A 52 -9.70 0.92 7.34
N THR A 53 -10.48 1.99 7.14
CA THR A 53 -10.59 3.14 8.06
C THR A 53 -11.89 3.18 8.88
N GLU A 54 -12.88 2.31 8.60
CA GLU A 54 -14.18 2.35 9.27
C GLU A 54 -14.21 1.77 10.69
N SER A 55 -13.16 1.06 11.12
CA SER A 55 -13.04 0.66 12.53
C SER A 55 -12.61 1.80 13.48
N ASP A 56 -12.18 2.95 12.96
CA ASP A 56 -11.65 4.07 13.78
C ASP A 56 -12.57 5.32 13.82
N LYS A 57 -13.77 5.31 13.21
CA LYS A 57 -14.64 6.51 13.11
C LYS A 57 -15.40 6.90 14.41
N ASN A 58 -15.38 6.08 15.46
CA ASN A 58 -16.18 6.31 16.67
C ASN A 58 -15.47 7.05 17.82
N ASP A 59 -14.21 7.45 17.64
CA ASP A 59 -13.46 8.15 18.69
C ASP A 59 -12.75 9.34 18.06
N ARG A 60 -13.38 10.53 18.08
CA ARG A 60 -12.73 11.80 17.72
C ARG A 60 -11.70 12.17 18.80
N LYS A 61 -10.66 11.35 18.94
CA LYS A 61 -9.51 11.62 19.79
C LYS A 61 -8.80 12.84 19.21
N LYS A 62 -8.53 13.82 20.07
CA LYS A 62 -7.78 15.02 19.70
C LYS A 62 -6.50 14.61 18.96
N PRO A 63 -6.11 15.31 17.88
CA PRO A 63 -4.87 15.00 17.18
C PRO A 63 -3.71 15.12 18.17
N PHE A 64 -2.83 14.13 18.14
CA PHE A 64 -1.68 14.08 19.00
C PHE A 64 -0.67 15.17 18.62
N ASP A 65 -0.23 15.94 19.61
CA ASP A 65 0.71 17.04 19.40
C ASP A 65 2.17 16.55 19.44
N PHE A 66 2.76 16.37 18.26
CA PHE A 66 4.15 15.94 18.08
C PHE A 66 5.19 17.01 18.47
N THR A 67 4.81 18.28 18.65
CA THR A 67 5.74 19.38 18.94
C THR A 67 6.28 19.35 20.38
N LYS A 68 5.51 18.79 21.31
CA LYS A 68 5.85 18.70 22.74
C LYS A 68 6.64 17.44 23.11
N CYS A 69 7.09 16.70 22.10
CA CYS A 69 7.67 15.38 22.26
C CYS A 69 9.19 15.44 22.21
N HIS A 70 9.85 14.67 23.05
CA HIS A 70 11.28 14.44 22.91
C HIS A 70 11.49 13.27 21.96
N TYR A 71 12.47 13.35 21.06
CA TYR A 71 12.79 12.26 20.14
C TYR A 71 14.16 11.67 20.46
N ARG A 72 14.26 10.35 20.37
CA ARG A 72 15.49 9.59 20.57
C ARG A 72 15.77 8.70 19.38
N ARG A 73 17.03 8.70 18.95
CA ARG A 73 17.51 7.81 17.90
C ARG A 73 17.81 6.45 18.52
N VAL A 74 17.16 5.41 18.00
CA VAL A 74 17.25 4.04 18.52
C VAL A 74 17.52 3.05 17.39
N LEU A 75 18.02 1.88 17.78
CA LEU A 75 18.07 0.70 16.92
C LEU A 75 16.99 -0.28 17.36
N LEU A 76 16.13 -0.68 16.44
CA LEU A 76 15.15 -1.74 16.68
C LEU A 76 15.62 -3.02 15.99
N ARG A 77 15.70 -4.11 16.76
CA ARG A 77 15.88 -5.46 16.21
C ARG A 77 14.51 -6.10 16.07
N ILE A 78 14.10 -6.35 14.83
CA ILE A 78 12.79 -6.88 14.49
C ILE A 78 12.90 -8.28 13.89
N LEU A 79 11.87 -9.08 14.16
CA LEU A 79 11.67 -10.41 13.61
C LEU A 79 10.38 -10.43 12.81
N TYR A 80 10.40 -11.07 11.65
CA TYR A 80 9.20 -11.28 10.85
C TYR A 80 9.29 -12.56 10.02
N PHE A 81 8.13 -13.16 9.79
CA PHE A 81 7.95 -14.24 8.81
C PHE A 81 7.57 -13.62 7.47
N GLY A 82 8.36 -13.88 6.43
CA GLY A 82 8.21 -13.23 5.13
C GLY A 82 7.25 -13.92 4.17
N TRP A 83 6.66 -15.05 4.53
CA TRP A 83 5.94 -15.94 3.60
C TRP A 83 4.82 -15.25 2.83
N ASP A 84 4.03 -14.42 3.53
CA ASP A 84 2.91 -13.69 2.94
C ASP A 84 3.26 -12.27 2.47
N TYR A 85 4.55 -11.90 2.55
CA TYR A 85 5.01 -10.53 2.30
C TYR A 85 5.93 -10.43 1.08
N GLN A 86 5.84 -9.28 0.41
CA GLN A 86 6.63 -8.92 -0.77
C GLN A 86 8.02 -8.36 -0.41
N GLY A 87 8.57 -8.80 0.72
CA GLY A 87 9.86 -8.38 1.24
C GLY A 87 9.76 -7.23 2.24
N LEU A 88 10.93 -6.74 2.67
CA LEU A 88 11.00 -5.70 3.70
C LEU A 88 10.60 -4.34 3.18
N ALA A 89 11.17 -3.93 2.05
CA ALA A 89 11.05 -2.57 1.53
C ALA A 89 9.66 -2.31 0.95
N VAL A 90 9.09 -1.12 1.24
CA VAL A 90 7.86 -0.66 0.59
C VAL A 90 8.04 -0.62 -0.93
N GLN A 91 7.00 -1.05 -1.64
CA GLN A 91 6.86 -1.00 -3.09
C GLN A 91 5.60 -0.21 -3.42
N GLU A 92 5.57 0.50 -4.55
CA GLU A 92 4.41 1.34 -4.94
C GLU A 92 3.17 0.49 -5.26
N ASP A 93 3.38 -0.73 -5.76
CA ASP A 93 2.32 -1.63 -6.21
C ASP A 93 1.70 -2.48 -5.10
N SER A 94 2.25 -2.46 -3.88
CA SER A 94 1.78 -3.33 -2.80
C SER A 94 2.00 -2.81 -1.39
N ASN A 95 0.94 -2.93 -0.60
CA ASN A 95 0.95 -2.70 0.85
C ASN A 95 1.42 -3.92 1.65
N GLN A 96 1.60 -5.08 1.01
CA GLN A 96 1.99 -6.33 1.69
C GLN A 96 3.51 -6.40 1.87
N THR A 97 4.11 -5.37 2.45
CA THR A 97 5.55 -5.31 2.77
C THR A 97 5.73 -5.08 4.27
N ILE A 98 6.83 -5.58 4.82
CA ILE A 98 7.07 -5.48 6.27
C ILE A 98 7.17 -4.02 6.71
N GLU A 99 7.84 -3.16 5.92
CA GLU A 99 7.90 -1.73 6.23
C GLU A 99 6.54 -1.05 6.21
N HIS A 100 5.63 -1.41 5.29
CA HIS A 100 4.30 -0.81 5.26
C HIS A 100 3.58 -1.03 6.59
N HIS A 101 3.54 -2.28 7.05
CA HIS A 101 2.91 -2.62 8.32
C HIS A 101 3.65 -2.03 9.53
N LEU A 102 4.98 -2.00 9.49
CA LEU A 102 5.79 -1.38 10.53
C LEU A 102 5.48 0.11 10.67
N PHE A 103 5.52 0.88 9.58
CA PHE A 103 5.21 2.31 9.60
C PHE A 103 3.76 2.58 9.97
N HIS A 104 2.83 1.75 9.50
CA HIS A 104 1.43 1.82 9.91
C HIS A 104 1.31 1.69 11.44
N ALA A 105 1.97 0.70 12.05
CA ALA A 105 1.95 0.48 13.49
C ALA A 105 2.64 1.63 14.27
N LEU A 106 3.77 2.13 13.79
CA LEU A 106 4.50 3.25 14.44
C LEU A 106 3.70 4.56 14.38
N THR A 107 3.02 4.83 13.27
CA THR A 107 2.14 6.00 13.13
C THR A 107 0.90 5.86 14.00
N LYS A 108 0.26 4.67 14.00
CA LYS A 108 -0.92 4.39 14.83
C LYS A 108 -0.64 4.46 16.33
N SER A 109 0.58 4.10 16.75
CA SER A 109 1.05 4.25 18.14
C SER A 109 1.59 5.65 18.47
N CYS A 110 1.53 6.59 17.54
CA CYS A 110 2.03 7.96 17.68
C CYS A 110 3.52 8.05 18.07
N LEU A 111 4.33 7.05 17.68
CA LEU A 111 5.78 7.04 17.90
C LEU A 111 6.52 7.87 16.85
N ILE A 112 5.94 7.98 15.65
CA ILE A 112 6.44 8.80 14.54
C ILE A 112 5.28 9.57 13.91
N GLN A 113 5.59 10.69 13.25
CA GLN A 113 4.62 11.44 12.46
C GLN A 113 4.55 10.90 11.02
N SER A 114 5.71 10.68 10.39
CA SER A 114 5.80 10.09 9.06
C SER A 114 7.13 9.35 8.89
N ARG A 115 7.21 8.52 7.85
CA ARG A 115 8.46 7.84 7.47
C ARG A 115 9.59 8.83 7.20
N GLU A 116 9.30 9.92 6.49
CA GLU A 116 10.27 10.92 6.04
C GLU A 116 10.92 11.68 7.21
N THR A 117 10.15 12.00 8.25
CA THR A 117 10.66 12.73 9.41
C THR A 117 11.35 11.84 10.45
N SER A 118 11.12 10.52 10.39
CA SER A 118 11.63 9.56 11.37
C SER A 118 13.12 9.20 11.23
N GLN A 119 13.86 9.77 10.27
CA GLN A 119 15.28 9.45 10.01
C GLN A 119 15.53 7.93 9.89
N TYR A 120 14.64 7.25 9.17
CA TYR A 120 14.65 5.80 9.05
C TYR A 120 15.78 5.28 8.15
N HIS A 121 16.52 4.29 8.64
CA HIS A 121 17.49 3.51 7.87
C HIS A 121 17.32 2.02 8.15
N ARG A 122 17.56 1.21 7.13
CA ARG A 122 17.51 -0.26 7.18
C ARG A 122 18.90 -0.84 6.97
N CYS A 123 19.28 -1.87 7.73
CA CYS A 123 20.58 -2.52 7.58
C CYS A 123 20.66 -3.40 6.32
N GLY A 124 19.54 -3.88 5.79
CA GLY A 124 19.49 -4.64 4.54
C GLY A 124 18.07 -4.75 3.99
N ARG A 125 17.94 -5.10 2.71
CA ARG A 125 16.65 -5.47 2.11
C ARG A 125 16.48 -6.98 2.19
N THR A 126 15.23 -7.44 2.25
CA THR A 126 14.88 -8.85 2.03
C THR A 126 13.91 -8.95 0.88
N ASP A 127 14.08 -9.97 0.05
CA ASP A 127 13.19 -10.26 -1.07
C ASP A 127 11.85 -10.85 -0.60
N LYS A 128 10.92 -10.98 -1.55
CA LYS A 128 9.61 -11.59 -1.33
C LYS A 128 9.74 -13.00 -0.75
N GLY A 129 8.95 -13.32 0.27
CA GLY A 129 8.96 -14.64 0.93
C GLY A 129 10.07 -14.81 1.99
N VAL A 130 11.06 -13.93 2.04
CA VAL A 130 12.22 -14.09 2.93
C VAL A 130 11.89 -13.66 4.35
N SER A 131 12.10 -14.56 5.30
CA SER A 131 11.95 -14.29 6.74
C SER A 131 13.26 -13.75 7.33
N ALA A 132 13.17 -12.96 8.39
CA ALA A 132 14.34 -12.44 9.09
C ALA A 132 14.14 -12.54 10.60
N PHE A 133 15.14 -13.10 11.29
CA PHE A 133 15.13 -13.25 12.74
C PHE A 133 15.70 -12.01 13.48
N GLY A 134 16.60 -11.28 12.83
CA GLY A 134 17.36 -10.20 13.46
C GLY A 134 17.60 -9.03 12.52
N GLN A 135 16.58 -8.64 11.76
CA GLN A 135 16.68 -7.43 10.94
C GLN A 135 16.81 -6.22 11.86
N VAL A 136 17.73 -5.32 11.56
CA VAL A 136 17.97 -4.12 12.37
C VAL A 136 17.62 -2.89 11.55
N ILE A 137 16.92 -1.95 12.19
CA ILE A 137 16.61 -0.64 11.64
C ILE A 137 17.04 0.45 12.61
N SER A 138 17.49 1.57 12.08
CA SER A 138 17.72 2.81 12.82
C SER A 138 16.56 3.74 12.58
N ILE A 139 16.00 4.31 13.64
CA ILE A 139 14.86 5.22 13.55
C ILE A 139 14.84 6.18 14.74
N SER A 140 14.35 7.39 14.54
CA SER A 140 14.06 8.36 15.59
C SER A 140 12.61 8.21 16.03
N LEU A 141 12.41 7.86 17.31
CA LEU A 141 11.10 7.69 17.93
C LEU A 141 10.88 8.72 19.02
N ARG A 142 9.63 9.04 19.31
CA ARG A 142 9.23 9.79 20.50
C ARG A 142 9.42 8.95 21.79
#